data_AF-A0A0A7M5C5-F1
#
_entry.id   AF-A0A0A7M5C5-F1
#
_cell.length_a   1.000
_cell.length_b   1.000
_cell.length_c   1.000
_cell.angle_alpha   90.00
_cell.angle_beta   90.00
_cell.angle_gamma   90.00
#
_symmetry.space_group_name_H-M   'P 1'
#
loop_
_entity.id
_entity.type
_entity.pdbx_description
1 polymer ?
#
loop_
_entity_poly.entity_id
_entity_poly.type
_entity_poly.pdbx_seq_one_letter_code
_entity_poly.pdbx_strand_id
1 'polypeptide(L)'
;ACAPYRRLSLCNKNMEKKGTTKITDKNDLLADVCMAAKYEGESLNTYSAQYDAEYSSGSGFTLCTMLARSFADIGDIVRGKDPFYGNTQEKTKREQLENNLKEIFGNIYEELIKNGRNGKLKTRYKDGKDPDFFQLREDWWTANRSTVWKALTCEAYGTYFRATCGSGKTGTLTPSRCRCNDNQVPTYFDYVPQYLRWFEEWA
;
A
#
# COMPACT_ATOMS: atom_id res chain seq x y z
N ALA A 1 15.47 -8.84 8.40
CA ALA A 1 14.12 -9.27 7.99
C ALA A 1 14.22 -9.94 6.62
N CYS A 2 13.53 -11.05 6.37
CA CYS A 2 13.57 -11.72 5.07
C CYS A 2 12.39 -11.25 4.22
N ALA A 3 12.66 -10.55 3.11
CA ALA A 3 11.61 -10.13 2.21
C ALA A 3 11.00 -11.36 1.49
N PRO A 4 9.67 -11.52 1.50
CA PRO A 4 9.01 -12.63 0.82
C PRO A 4 9.07 -12.43 -0.70
N TYR A 5 9.03 -13.52 -1.47
CA TYR A 5 9.09 -13.48 -2.95
C TYR A 5 8.06 -12.53 -3.57
N ARG A 6 6.85 -12.48 -2.99
CA ARG A 6 5.79 -11.55 -3.37
C ARG A 6 6.26 -10.09 -3.30
N ARG A 7 6.88 -9.68 -2.18
CA ARG A 7 7.40 -8.32 -2.00
C ARG A 7 8.52 -8.01 -3.00
N LEU A 8 9.38 -8.98 -3.33
CA LEU A 8 10.48 -8.78 -4.29
C LEU A 8 9.96 -8.42 -5.69
N SER A 9 8.78 -8.93 -6.05
CA SER A 9 8.18 -8.76 -7.38
C SER A 9 7.01 -7.77 -7.40
N LEU A 10 6.89 -6.92 -6.36
CA LEU A 10 5.80 -5.95 -6.23
C LEU A 10 5.69 -5.04 -7.47
N CYS A 11 4.47 -4.80 -7.96
CA CYS A 11 4.22 -4.02 -9.17
C CYS A 11 4.30 -2.49 -8.95
N ASN A 12 5.47 -1.96 -8.57
CA ASN A 12 5.69 -0.53 -8.27
C ASN A 12 6.50 0.23 -9.35
N LYS A 13 6.84 -0.40 -10.48
CA LYS A 13 7.72 0.17 -11.52
C LYS A 13 7.22 1.50 -12.10
N ASN A 14 5.90 1.73 -12.11
CA ASN A 14 5.32 3.00 -12.53
C ASN A 14 5.73 4.15 -11.59
N MET A 15 5.86 3.88 -10.29
CA MET A 15 6.29 4.87 -9.30
C MET A 15 7.80 5.15 -9.38
N GLU A 16 8.61 4.13 -9.72
CA GLU A 16 10.06 4.29 -9.92
C GLU A 16 10.40 5.16 -11.14
N LYS A 17 9.68 4.97 -12.25
CA LYS A 17 9.98 5.58 -13.55
C LYS A 17 9.40 6.97 -13.75
N LYS A 18 8.49 7.42 -12.89
CA LYS A 18 7.80 8.70 -13.09
C LYS A 18 8.71 9.85 -12.64
N GLY A 19 9.07 10.72 -13.58
CA GLY A 19 9.82 11.94 -13.29
C GLY A 19 9.00 12.88 -12.40
N THR A 20 9.70 13.61 -11.53
CA THR A 20 9.11 14.43 -10.46
C THR A 20 8.33 15.65 -10.97
N THR A 21 8.62 16.09 -12.19
CA THR A 21 7.99 17.24 -12.84
C THR A 21 6.53 17.05 -13.26
N LYS A 22 5.97 15.83 -13.19
CA LYS A 22 4.58 15.54 -13.60
C LYS A 22 3.61 15.29 -12.45
N ILE A 23 4.07 15.20 -11.20
CA ILE A 23 3.22 14.98 -10.02
C ILE A 23 3.34 16.24 -9.18
N THR A 24 2.46 17.20 -9.46
CA THR A 24 2.40 18.45 -8.70
C THR A 24 1.40 18.37 -7.57
N ASP A 25 0.40 17.46 -7.66
CA ASP A 25 -0.70 17.42 -6.71
C ASP A 25 -0.97 16.03 -6.09
N LYS A 26 -1.75 16.04 -5.01
CA LYS A 26 -2.15 14.84 -4.23
C LYS A 26 -2.94 13.79 -5.02
N ASN A 27 -3.65 14.18 -6.07
CA ASN A 27 -4.49 13.30 -6.88
C ASN A 27 -3.63 12.52 -7.88
N ASP A 28 -2.59 13.14 -8.42
CA ASP A 28 -1.61 12.47 -9.29
C ASP A 28 -0.92 11.33 -8.55
N LEU A 29 -0.48 11.57 -7.31
CA LEU A 29 0.10 10.53 -6.46
C LEU A 29 -0.90 9.39 -6.20
N LEU A 30 -2.16 9.74 -5.90
CA LEU A 30 -3.20 8.74 -5.67
C LEU A 30 -3.43 7.88 -6.90
N ALA A 31 -3.48 8.49 -8.10
CA ALA A 31 -3.66 7.78 -9.35
C ALA A 31 -2.54 6.76 -9.60
N ASP A 32 -1.27 7.13 -9.36
CA ASP A 32 -0.15 6.20 -9.53
C ASP A 32 -0.14 5.07 -8.51
N VAL A 33 -0.42 5.36 -7.25
CA VAL A 33 -0.51 4.34 -6.20
C VAL A 33 -1.67 3.39 -6.50
N CYS A 34 -2.82 3.91 -6.96
CA CYS A 34 -3.93 3.07 -7.40
C CYS A 34 -3.58 2.24 -8.64
N MET A 35 -2.81 2.77 -9.58
CA MET A 35 -2.37 2.03 -10.77
C MET A 35 -1.42 0.89 -10.38
N ALA A 36 -0.45 1.16 -9.50
CA ALA A 36 0.44 0.13 -8.94
C ALA A 36 -0.36 -0.96 -8.21
N ALA A 37 -1.30 -0.55 -7.36
CA ALA A 37 -2.19 -1.45 -6.63
C ALA A 37 -3.04 -2.31 -7.58
N LYS A 38 -3.63 -1.72 -8.63
CA LYS A 38 -4.43 -2.45 -9.62
C LYS A 38 -3.60 -3.55 -10.29
N TYR A 39 -2.41 -3.23 -10.80
CA TYR A 39 -1.55 -4.21 -11.46
C TYR A 39 -1.05 -5.30 -10.50
N GLU A 40 -0.74 -4.93 -9.26
CA GLU A 40 -0.40 -5.89 -8.21
C GLU A 40 -1.56 -6.87 -7.95
N GLY A 41 -2.79 -6.36 -7.90
CA GLY A 41 -3.99 -7.18 -7.73
C GLY A 41 -4.21 -8.17 -8.87
N GLU A 42 -4.08 -7.72 -10.11
CA GLU A 42 -4.19 -8.55 -11.32
C GLU A 42 -3.12 -9.66 -11.35
N SER A 43 -1.87 -9.30 -11.00
CA SER A 43 -0.75 -10.23 -10.91
C SER A 43 -1.02 -11.33 -9.88
N LEU A 44 -1.42 -10.95 -8.65
CA LEU A 44 -1.70 -11.92 -7.58
C LEU A 44 -2.92 -12.79 -7.89
N ASN A 45 -3.96 -12.24 -8.52
CA ASN A 45 -5.11 -13.02 -8.93
C ASN A 45 -4.72 -14.11 -9.93
N THR A 46 -3.89 -13.76 -10.92
CA THR A 46 -3.37 -14.71 -11.92
C THR A 46 -2.49 -15.77 -11.26
N TYR A 47 -1.57 -15.36 -10.38
CA TYR A 47 -0.67 -16.27 -9.67
C TYR A 47 -1.43 -17.24 -8.75
N SER A 48 -2.41 -16.74 -7.99
CA SER A 48 -3.26 -17.56 -7.12
C SER A 48 -3.99 -18.64 -7.91
N ALA A 49 -4.56 -18.28 -9.07
CA ALA A 49 -5.28 -19.23 -9.91
C ALA A 49 -4.36 -20.33 -10.48
N GLN A 50 -3.12 -19.97 -10.86
CA GLN A 50 -2.12 -20.95 -11.32
C GLN A 50 -1.71 -21.90 -10.20
N TYR A 51 -1.45 -21.36 -9.01
CA TYR A 51 -1.06 -22.15 -7.85
C TYR A 51 -2.17 -23.13 -7.42
N ASP A 52 -3.42 -22.67 -7.34
CA ASP A 52 -4.55 -23.53 -6.96
C ASP A 52 -4.81 -24.64 -8.00
N ALA A 53 -4.50 -24.39 -9.28
CA ALA A 53 -4.59 -25.40 -10.33
C ALA A 53 -3.49 -26.47 -10.23
N GLU A 54 -2.28 -26.08 -9.81
CA GLU A 54 -1.14 -26.98 -9.66
C GLU A 54 -1.22 -27.81 -8.36
N TYR A 55 -1.69 -27.19 -7.27
CA TYR A 55 -1.73 -27.79 -5.93
C TYR A 55 -3.17 -27.97 -5.44
N SER A 56 -3.79 -29.09 -5.83
CA SER A 56 -5.19 -29.42 -5.52
C SER A 56 -5.48 -29.67 -4.02
N SER A 57 -4.44 -29.74 -3.18
CA SER A 57 -4.57 -29.82 -1.71
C SER A 57 -5.04 -28.52 -1.07
N GLY A 58 -5.20 -27.46 -1.87
CA GLY A 58 -5.56 -26.12 -1.44
C GLY A 58 -4.32 -25.32 -1.05
N SER A 59 -4.31 -24.04 -1.40
CA SER A 59 -3.31 -23.10 -0.91
C SER A 59 -3.53 -22.82 0.59
N GLY A 60 -2.45 -22.82 1.37
CA GLY A 60 -2.48 -22.39 2.78
C GLY A 60 -2.82 -20.90 2.97
N PHE A 61 -2.88 -20.13 1.89
CA PHE A 61 -3.11 -18.69 1.89
C PHE A 61 -4.13 -18.28 0.83
N THR A 62 -5.26 -17.69 1.27
CA THR A 62 -6.28 -17.17 0.36
C THR A 62 -5.78 -15.94 -0.42
N LEU A 63 -6.28 -15.73 -1.65
CA LEU A 63 -6.00 -14.53 -2.46
C LEU A 63 -6.17 -13.24 -1.67
N CYS A 64 -7.24 -13.11 -0.87
CA CYS A 64 -7.49 -11.93 -0.06
C CYS A 64 -6.42 -11.68 1.02
N THR A 65 -5.79 -12.74 1.54
CA THR A 65 -4.65 -12.62 2.47
C THR A 65 -3.42 -12.10 1.74
N MET A 66 -3.11 -12.61 0.56
CA MET A 66 -1.99 -12.13 -0.25
C MET A 66 -2.16 -10.66 -0.64
N LEU A 67 -3.37 -10.28 -1.06
CA LEU A 67 -3.71 -8.87 -1.34
C LEU A 67 -3.55 -8.01 -0.09
N ALA A 68 -3.98 -8.47 1.09
CA ALA A 68 -3.78 -7.74 2.34
C ALA A 68 -2.29 -7.51 2.69
N ARG A 69 -1.42 -8.48 2.37
CA ARG A 69 0.04 -8.35 2.56
C ARG A 69 0.64 -7.35 1.57
N SER A 70 0.30 -7.44 0.27
CA SER A 70 0.75 -6.45 -0.73
C SER A 70 0.24 -5.05 -0.46
N PHE A 71 -0.99 -4.90 0.03
CA PHE A 71 -1.53 -3.60 0.45
C PHE A 71 -0.69 -2.95 1.55
N ALA A 72 -0.31 -3.73 2.57
CA ALA A 72 0.51 -3.24 3.67
C ALA A 72 1.93 -2.85 3.21
N ASP A 73 2.51 -3.60 2.27
CA ASP A 73 3.81 -3.28 1.69
C ASP A 73 3.76 -2.01 0.83
N ILE A 74 2.73 -1.83 -0.01
CA ILE A 74 2.49 -0.58 -0.75
C ILE A 74 2.36 0.59 0.24
N GLY A 75 1.62 0.39 1.33
CA GLY A 75 1.49 1.39 2.39
C GLY A 75 2.81 1.75 3.04
N ASP A 76 3.67 0.77 3.34
CA ASP A 76 4.99 1.04 3.91
C ASP A 76 5.92 1.77 2.95
N ILE A 77 5.88 1.46 1.64
CA ILE A 77 6.62 2.20 0.61
C ILE A 77 6.18 3.67 0.59
N VAL A 78 4.86 3.92 0.48
CA VAL A 78 4.32 5.30 0.46
C VAL A 78 4.69 6.06 1.73
N ARG A 79 4.72 5.38 2.89
CA ARG A 79 5.04 5.97 4.20
C ARG A 79 6.54 6.09 4.48
N GLY A 80 7.42 5.58 3.61
CA GLY A 80 8.87 5.57 3.84
C GLY A 80 9.29 4.64 4.99
N LYS A 81 8.51 3.60 5.25
CA LYS A 81 8.70 2.62 6.34
C LYS A 81 9.18 1.26 5.87
N ASP A 82 9.41 1.09 4.57
CA ASP A 82 9.78 -0.19 3.96
C ASP A 82 11.29 -0.50 4.15
N PRO A 83 11.67 -1.47 5.02
CA PRO A 83 13.05 -1.90 5.23
C PRO A 83 13.66 -2.75 4.11
N PHE A 84 13.04 -2.85 2.92
CA PHE A 84 13.63 -3.65 1.84
C PHE A 84 14.91 -2.99 1.33
N TYR A 85 16.05 -3.70 1.41
CA TYR A 85 17.35 -3.19 0.94
C TYR A 85 17.74 -3.73 -0.45
N GLY A 86 17.26 -4.91 -0.82
CA GLY A 86 17.50 -5.55 -2.11
C GLY A 86 18.99 -5.77 -2.47
N ASN A 87 19.24 -6.15 -3.71
CA ASN A 87 20.57 -6.11 -4.32
C ASN A 87 20.95 -4.68 -4.75
N THR A 88 22.17 -4.46 -5.24
CA THR A 88 22.66 -3.11 -5.63
C THR A 88 21.74 -2.39 -6.63
N GLN A 89 21.17 -3.10 -7.61
CA GLN A 89 20.28 -2.49 -8.61
C GLN A 89 18.92 -2.12 -8.01
N GLU A 90 18.37 -2.98 -7.16
CA GLU A 90 17.12 -2.74 -6.44
C GLU A 90 17.27 -1.57 -5.46
N LYS A 91 18.43 -1.49 -4.79
CA LYS A 91 18.78 -0.38 -3.91
C LYS A 91 18.72 0.96 -4.63
N THR A 92 19.35 1.07 -5.82
CA THR A 92 19.32 2.30 -6.62
C THR A 92 17.89 2.72 -7.01
N LYS A 93 17.08 1.77 -7.47
CA LYS A 93 15.68 2.05 -7.86
C LYS A 93 14.83 2.48 -6.66
N ARG A 94 15.03 1.84 -5.51
CA ARG A 94 14.36 2.21 -4.26
C ARG A 94 14.76 3.59 -3.79
N GLU A 95 16.05 3.93 -3.83
CA GLU A 95 16.52 5.27 -3.48
C GLU A 95 15.93 6.33 -4.41
N GLN A 96 15.84 6.04 -5.70
CA GLN A 96 15.15 6.90 -6.67
C GLN A 96 13.67 7.07 -6.31
N LEU A 97 12.96 5.98 -6.00
CA LEU A 97 11.56 6.02 -5.59
C LEU A 97 11.36 6.83 -4.29
N GLU A 98 12.19 6.62 -3.29
CA GLU A 98 12.11 7.36 -2.02
C GLU A 98 12.37 8.85 -2.23
N ASN A 99 13.36 9.21 -3.04
CA ASN A 99 13.64 10.61 -3.39
C ASN A 99 12.45 11.24 -4.13
N ASN A 100 11.86 10.53 -5.10
CA ASN A 100 10.65 10.98 -5.80
C ASN A 100 9.49 11.22 -4.81
N LEU A 101 9.25 10.29 -3.88
CA LEU A 101 8.21 10.44 -2.87
C LEU A 101 8.49 11.65 -1.96
N LYS A 102 9.74 11.88 -1.54
CA LYS A 102 10.09 13.06 -0.73
C LYS A 102 9.77 14.36 -1.46
N GLU A 103 10.14 14.45 -2.73
CA GLU A 103 9.85 15.62 -3.56
C GLU A 103 8.34 15.84 -3.73
N ILE A 104 7.58 14.79 -4.04
CA ILE A 104 6.11 14.84 -4.18
C ILE A 104 5.45 15.31 -2.88
N PHE A 105 5.85 14.75 -1.73
CA PHE A 105 5.29 15.14 -0.44
C PHE A 105 5.71 16.57 -0.04
N GLY A 106 6.89 17.04 -0.46
CA GLY A 106 7.29 18.44 -0.37
C GLY A 106 6.35 19.36 -1.15
N ASN A 107 6.05 19.02 -2.41
CA ASN A 107 5.11 19.78 -3.25
C ASN A 107 3.69 19.80 -2.63
N ILE A 108 3.18 18.64 -2.19
CA ILE A 108 1.89 18.52 -1.51
C ILE A 108 1.86 19.41 -0.26
N TYR A 109 2.93 19.42 0.54
CA TYR A 109 3.02 20.28 1.72
C TYR A 109 2.96 21.77 1.33
N GLU A 110 3.70 22.20 0.32
CA GLU A 110 3.65 23.59 -0.15
C GLU A 110 2.24 24.00 -0.59
N GLU A 111 1.55 23.17 -1.37
CA GLU A 111 0.17 23.42 -1.78
C GLU A 111 -0.80 23.50 -0.60
N LEU A 112 -0.63 22.62 0.39
CA LEU A 112 -1.44 22.62 1.62
C LEU A 112 -1.29 23.94 2.40
N ILE A 113 -0.09 24.51 2.43
CA ILE A 113 0.19 25.77 3.12
C ILE A 113 -0.21 27.00 2.28
N LYS A 114 -0.22 26.91 0.95
CA LYS A 114 -0.70 28.01 0.09
C LYS A 114 -2.22 28.23 0.24
N ASN A 115 -3.00 27.17 0.50
CA ASN A 115 -4.46 27.20 0.50
C ASN A 115 -5.15 27.63 1.84
N GLY A 116 -4.42 28.20 2.80
CA GLY A 116 -5.03 29.08 3.83
C GLY A 116 -5.45 28.47 5.17
N ARG A 117 -5.04 27.24 5.53
CA ARG A 117 -5.27 26.63 6.88
C ARG A 117 -3.99 26.55 7.71
N ASN A 118 -3.26 27.65 7.75
CA ASN A 118 -1.80 27.61 7.85
C ASN A 118 -1.23 27.32 9.24
N GLY A 119 -1.85 27.76 10.33
CA GLY A 119 -1.26 27.60 11.68
C GLY A 119 -1.17 26.13 12.12
N LYS A 120 -2.32 25.44 12.18
CA LYS A 120 -2.40 24.07 12.70
C LYS A 120 -1.68 23.04 11.80
N LEU A 121 -1.76 23.21 10.47
CA LEU A 121 -1.11 22.29 9.52
C LEU A 121 0.42 22.43 9.55
N LYS A 122 0.94 23.66 9.61
CA LYS A 122 2.37 23.91 9.80
C LYS A 122 2.89 23.23 11.05
N THR A 123 2.24 23.44 12.19
CA THR A 123 2.64 22.79 13.46
C THR A 123 2.56 21.25 13.37
N ARG A 124 1.47 20.69 12.82
CA ARG A 124 1.32 19.23 12.67
C ARG A 124 2.43 18.60 11.84
N TYR A 125 2.86 19.28 10.78
CA TYR A 125 3.89 18.81 9.86
C TYR A 125 5.26 19.47 10.09
N LYS A 126 5.52 19.93 11.32
CA LYS A 126 6.82 20.48 11.77
C LYS A 126 7.38 21.59 10.87
N ASP A 127 6.51 22.45 10.36
CA ASP A 127 6.83 23.52 9.40
C ASP A 127 7.52 23.04 8.11
N GLY A 128 7.40 21.75 7.75
CA GLY A 128 8.13 21.17 6.62
C GLY A 128 9.63 20.97 6.88
N LYS A 129 10.06 21.06 8.15
CA LYS A 129 11.46 20.80 8.56
C LYS A 129 11.81 19.31 8.60
N ASP A 130 10.81 18.45 8.52
CA ASP A 130 10.98 17.00 8.39
C ASP A 130 11.20 16.68 6.90
N PRO A 131 12.44 16.36 6.47
CA PRO A 131 12.76 16.13 5.06
C PRO A 131 12.06 14.88 4.50
N ASP A 132 11.59 13.99 5.36
CA ASP A 132 10.92 12.75 4.98
C ASP A 132 9.40 12.87 5.03
N PHE A 133 8.87 13.95 5.62
CA PHE A 133 7.44 14.24 5.73
C PHE A 133 6.63 13.08 6.36
N PHE A 134 7.21 12.31 7.29
CA PHE A 134 6.60 11.07 7.79
C PHE A 134 5.16 11.24 8.27
N GLN A 135 4.87 12.31 9.03
CA GLN A 135 3.52 12.57 9.53
C GLN A 135 2.52 12.85 8.38
N LEU A 136 2.94 13.60 7.36
CA LEU A 136 2.11 13.88 6.19
C LEU A 136 1.87 12.62 5.36
N ARG A 137 2.89 11.76 5.21
CA ARG A 137 2.76 10.47 4.51
C ARG A 137 1.79 9.52 5.22
N GLU A 138 1.85 9.44 6.55
CA GLU A 138 0.91 8.65 7.37
C GLU A 138 -0.54 9.13 7.23
N ASP A 139 -0.73 10.45 7.30
CA ASP A 139 -2.06 11.07 7.17
C ASP A 139 -2.60 10.88 5.74
N TRP A 140 -1.75 11.02 4.73
CA TRP A 140 -2.11 10.77 3.33
C TRP A 140 -2.50 9.30 3.10
N TRP A 141 -1.72 8.35 3.62
CA TRP A 141 -2.07 6.92 3.52
C TRP A 141 -3.42 6.66 4.17
N THR A 142 -3.59 7.11 5.42
CA THR A 142 -4.85 6.92 6.17
C THR A 142 -6.06 7.50 5.44
N ALA A 143 -5.92 8.65 4.78
CA ALA A 143 -6.97 9.29 4.01
C ALA A 143 -7.33 8.55 2.70
N ASN A 144 -6.37 7.83 2.09
CA ASN A 144 -6.51 7.25 0.75
C ASN A 144 -6.54 5.72 0.70
N ARG A 145 -6.22 5.05 1.82
CA ARG A 145 -6.06 3.59 1.90
C ARG A 145 -7.27 2.81 1.41
N SER A 146 -8.50 3.33 1.59
CA SER A 146 -9.73 2.70 1.08
C SER A 146 -9.79 2.71 -0.44
N THR A 147 -9.40 3.81 -1.09
CA THR A 147 -9.32 3.93 -2.55
C THR A 147 -8.23 3.03 -3.12
N VAL A 148 -7.07 2.95 -2.46
CA VAL A 148 -5.98 2.04 -2.85
C VAL A 148 -6.41 0.59 -2.74
N TRP A 149 -7.08 0.21 -1.64
CA TRP A 149 -7.65 -1.14 -1.48
C TRP A 149 -8.69 -1.46 -2.57
N LYS A 150 -9.53 -0.49 -2.92
CA LYS A 150 -10.51 -0.60 -4.01
C LYS A 150 -9.83 -0.83 -5.37
N ALA A 151 -8.69 -0.20 -5.62
CA ALA A 151 -7.92 -0.46 -6.85
C ALA A 151 -7.29 -1.85 -6.83
N LEU A 152 -6.65 -2.22 -5.71
CA LEU A 152 -5.96 -3.51 -5.52
C LEU A 152 -6.87 -4.71 -5.71
N THR A 153 -8.11 -4.62 -5.24
CA THR A 153 -9.03 -5.75 -5.21
C THR A 153 -10.07 -5.70 -6.33
N CYS A 154 -9.84 -4.87 -7.37
CA CYS A 154 -10.83 -4.56 -8.41
C CYS A 154 -11.40 -5.82 -9.07
N GLU A 155 -10.52 -6.75 -9.43
CA GLU A 155 -10.82 -8.04 -10.08
C GLU A 155 -10.57 -9.25 -9.16
N ALA A 156 -10.50 -9.02 -7.85
CA ALA A 156 -10.31 -10.10 -6.89
C ALA A 156 -11.65 -10.78 -6.59
N TYR A 157 -11.64 -12.10 -6.41
CA TYR A 157 -12.80 -12.87 -5.96
C TYR A 157 -12.40 -13.70 -4.75
N GLY A 158 -13.23 -13.71 -3.72
CA GLY A 158 -12.95 -14.43 -2.48
C GLY A 158 -13.33 -13.65 -1.23
N THR A 159 -13.03 -14.27 -0.09
CA THR A 159 -13.30 -13.70 1.23
C THR A 159 -12.02 -13.53 2.05
N TYR A 160 -11.89 -12.41 2.76
CA TYR A 160 -10.82 -12.23 3.73
C TYR A 160 -11.08 -13.15 4.93
N PHE A 161 -10.07 -13.91 5.34
CA PHE A 161 -10.19 -15.00 6.31
C PHE A 161 -10.69 -14.58 7.71
N ARG A 162 -10.57 -13.29 8.06
CA ARG A 162 -11.09 -12.76 9.33
C ARG A 162 -12.45 -12.11 9.13
N ALA A 163 -13.36 -12.37 10.06
CA ALA A 163 -14.69 -11.77 10.09
C ALA A 163 -14.65 -10.31 10.59
N THR A 164 -14.06 -9.42 9.79
CA THR A 164 -13.78 -8.02 10.15
C THR A 164 -14.80 -7.02 9.64
N CYS A 165 -15.80 -7.47 8.86
CA CYS A 165 -16.86 -6.60 8.40
C CYS A 165 -17.93 -6.44 9.49
N GLY A 166 -17.96 -5.29 10.14
CA GLY A 166 -18.83 -5.02 11.30
C GLY A 166 -18.03 -4.91 12.59
N SER A 167 -18.67 -5.17 13.73
CA SER A 167 -18.03 -5.02 15.04
C SER A 167 -18.41 -6.14 16.01
N GLY A 168 -17.47 -6.52 16.87
CA GLY A 168 -17.70 -7.51 17.92
C GLY A 168 -18.24 -8.85 17.39
N LYS A 169 -19.32 -9.34 18.01
CA LYS A 169 -19.94 -10.64 17.69
C LYS A 169 -20.71 -10.67 16.36
N THR A 170 -20.92 -9.52 15.70
CA THR A 170 -21.62 -9.44 14.42
C THR A 170 -20.67 -9.26 13.24
N GLY A 171 -19.37 -9.44 13.46
CA GLY A 171 -18.38 -9.42 12.38
C GLY A 171 -18.67 -10.52 11.37
N THR A 172 -18.71 -10.17 10.08
CA THR A 172 -18.86 -11.12 8.98
C THR A 172 -17.59 -11.17 8.15
N LEU A 173 -17.42 -12.26 7.40
CA LEU A 173 -16.44 -12.29 6.31
C LEU A 173 -16.83 -11.25 5.24
N THR A 174 -15.87 -10.87 4.42
CA THR A 174 -16.12 -9.96 3.29
C THR A 174 -17.07 -10.62 2.30
N PRO A 175 -18.20 -10.01 1.95
CA PRO A 175 -19.19 -10.63 1.06
C PRO A 175 -18.68 -10.87 -0.36
N SER A 176 -17.82 -9.99 -0.88
CA SER A 176 -17.21 -10.15 -2.21
C SER A 176 -15.97 -9.26 -2.37
N ARG A 177 -15.15 -9.58 -3.38
CA ARG A 177 -13.96 -8.80 -3.78
C ARG A 177 -13.02 -8.45 -2.64
N CYS A 178 -12.90 -9.32 -1.63
CA CYS A 178 -12.09 -9.05 -0.43
C CYS A 178 -12.43 -7.70 0.24
N ARG A 179 -13.68 -7.24 0.19
CA ARG A 179 -14.10 -5.94 0.78
C ARG A 179 -15.31 -6.10 1.68
N CYS A 180 -15.38 -5.26 2.69
CA CYS A 180 -16.62 -5.01 3.40
C CYS A 180 -17.53 -4.07 2.58
N ASN A 181 -18.74 -3.82 3.09
CA ASN A 181 -19.65 -2.83 2.49
C ASN A 181 -18.96 -1.47 2.34
N ASP A 182 -19.42 -0.67 1.38
CA ASP A 182 -18.87 0.65 1.06
C ASP A 182 -17.38 0.67 0.71
N ASN A 183 -16.83 -0.46 0.24
CA ASN A 183 -15.40 -0.64 -0.06
C ASN A 183 -14.49 -0.48 1.18
N GLN A 184 -15.02 -0.69 2.38
CA GLN A 184 -14.21 -0.68 3.59
C GLN A 184 -13.13 -1.78 3.53
N VAL A 185 -11.91 -1.39 3.91
CA VAL A 185 -10.74 -2.29 3.99
C VAL A 185 -10.93 -3.25 5.17
N PRO A 186 -10.93 -4.58 4.96
CA PRO A 186 -11.17 -5.56 6.01
C PRO A 186 -9.92 -5.87 6.85
N THR A 187 -8.76 -5.31 6.50
CA THR A 187 -7.47 -5.59 7.15
C THR A 187 -6.89 -4.35 7.81
N TYR A 188 -6.04 -4.60 8.82
CA TYR A 188 -5.19 -3.62 9.50
C TYR A 188 -3.70 -4.00 9.37
N PHE A 189 -3.35 -4.87 8.43
CA PHE A 189 -1.96 -5.27 8.20
C PHE A 189 -1.05 -4.07 7.92
N ASP A 190 -1.56 -3.02 7.28
CA ASP A 190 -0.84 -1.76 7.08
C ASP A 190 -0.49 -1.02 8.39
N TYR A 191 -1.06 -1.39 9.53
CA TYR A 191 -0.68 -0.86 10.84
C TYR A 191 0.12 -1.86 11.70
N VAL A 192 0.45 -3.04 11.15
CA VAL A 192 1.33 -4.03 11.79
C VAL A 192 2.76 -3.82 11.29
N PRO A 193 3.80 -3.81 12.15
CA PRO A 193 5.19 -3.68 11.70
C PRO A 193 5.60 -4.69 10.63
N GLN A 194 6.29 -4.22 9.58
CA GLN A 194 6.62 -5.02 8.38
C GLN A 194 7.34 -6.33 8.69
N TYR A 195 8.29 -6.30 9.63
CA TYR A 195 9.02 -7.49 10.07
C TYR A 195 8.09 -8.63 10.52
N LEU A 196 7.05 -8.32 11.30
CA LEU A 196 6.10 -9.32 11.81
C LEU A 196 5.26 -9.91 10.69
N ARG A 197 4.89 -9.09 9.69
CA ARG A 197 4.10 -9.54 8.54
C ARG A 197 4.90 -10.47 7.63
N TRP A 198 6.15 -10.12 7.36
CA TRP A 198 7.04 -10.99 6.60
C TRP A 198 7.34 -12.28 7.35
N PHE A 199 7.55 -12.21 8.66
CA PHE A 199 7.79 -13.42 9.45
C PHE A 199 6.58 -14.37 9.42
N GLU A 200 5.35 -13.86 9.49
CA GLU A 200 4.12 -14.65 9.35
C GLU A 200 3.89 -15.16 7.92
N GLU A 201 4.39 -14.48 6.89
CA GLU A 201 4.34 -14.96 5.50
C GLU A 201 5.33 -16.09 5.21
N TRP A 202 6.43 -16.18 5.97
CA TRP A 202 7.44 -17.24 5.85
C TRP A 202 7.11 -18.50 6.66
N ALA A 203 6.26 -18.39 7.68
CA ALA A 203 5.88 -19.48 8.58
C ALA A 203 4.83 -20.41 7.95
#